data_AF-A0A838S447-F1
#
_entry.id   AF-A0A838S447-F1
#
_cell.length_a   1.000
_cell.length_b   1.000
_cell.length_c   1.000
_cell.angle_alpha   90.00
_cell.angle_beta   90.00
_cell.angle_gamma   90.00
#
_symmetry.space_group_name_H-M   'P 1'
#
loop_
_entity.id
_entity.type
_entity.pdbx_description
1 polymer ?
#
loop_
_entity_poly.entity_id
_entity_poly.type
_entity_poly.pdbx_seq_one_letter_code
_entity_poly.pdbx_strand_id
1 'polypeptide(L)'
;MSTLPVFLSTGLPTPGATVVLDGPEGRHAATVRRMRAGEQLMLCDGAGGLARCEVVAAHRDFVELRVLLRRREPAPALRVTLAQALLKGDRGELAVE
;
A
#
# COMPACT_ATOMS: atom_id res chain seq x y z
N MET A 1 -4.53 -19.33 -0.09
CA MET A 1 -4.72 -18.04 0.62
C MET A 1 -4.45 -16.93 -0.38
N SER A 2 -5.42 -16.07 -0.70
CA SER A 2 -5.12 -14.90 -1.53
C SER A 2 -4.38 -13.86 -0.68
N THR A 3 -3.33 -13.28 -1.26
CA THR A 3 -2.60 -12.16 -0.64
C THR A 3 -3.48 -10.91 -0.69
N LEU A 4 -3.56 -10.16 0.41
CA LEU A 4 -4.32 -8.90 0.47
C LEU A 4 -3.68 -7.86 -0.46
N PRO A 5 -4.46 -6.98 -1.11
CA PRO A 5 -3.91 -5.85 -1.85
C PRO A 5 -3.15 -4.92 -0.91
N VAL A 6 -2.03 -4.38 -1.38
CA VAL A 6 -1.15 -3.48 -0.62
C VAL A 6 -1.20 -2.10 -1.26
N PHE A 7 -1.29 -1.07 -0.44
CA PHE A 7 -1.30 0.34 -0.84
C PHE A 7 -0.26 1.12 -0.05
N LEU A 8 0.36 2.11 -0.67
CA LEU A 8 1.34 2.98 -0.02
C LEU A 8 0.64 4.07 0.81
N SER A 9 1.16 4.38 1.99
CA SER A 9 0.68 5.46 2.84
C SER A 9 1.87 6.18 3.51
N THR A 10 1.73 7.48 3.75
CA THR A 10 2.78 8.29 4.40
C THR A 10 2.92 7.99 5.90
N GLY A 11 1.97 7.29 6.50
CA GLY A 11 2.04 6.90 7.92
C GLY A 11 1.05 5.79 8.26
N LEU A 12 1.35 5.05 9.34
CA LEU A 12 0.52 3.94 9.81
C LEU A 12 -0.06 4.25 11.18
N PRO A 13 -1.37 4.56 11.26
CA PRO A 13 -2.05 4.78 12.52
C PRO A 13 -2.02 3.55 13.43
N THR A 14 -2.33 3.76 14.71
CA THR A 14 -2.43 2.68 15.69
C THR A 14 -3.65 1.78 15.42
N PRO A 15 -3.61 0.50 15.83
CA PRO A 15 -4.80 -0.36 15.81
C PRO A 15 -6.01 0.30 16.50
N GLY A 16 -7.19 0.10 15.93
CA GLY A 16 -8.44 0.72 16.36
C GLY A 16 -8.71 2.10 15.79
N ALA A 17 -7.70 2.80 15.25
CA ALA A 17 -7.90 4.10 14.61
C ALA A 17 -8.58 3.96 13.24
N THR A 18 -9.34 5.00 12.88
CA THR A 18 -9.86 5.18 11.52
C THR A 18 -8.92 6.06 10.72
N VAL A 19 -8.73 5.73 9.44
CA VAL A 19 -7.90 6.48 8.50
C VAL A 19 -8.55 6.55 7.13
N VAL A 20 -8.36 7.66 6.45
CA VAL A 20 -8.75 7.85 5.06
C VAL A 20 -7.55 7.54 4.17
N LEU A 21 -7.71 6.62 3.22
CA LEU A 21 -6.77 6.45 2.12
C LEU A 21 -7.31 7.22 0.92
N ASP A 22 -6.70 8.38 0.65
CA ASP A 22 -7.03 9.30 -0.42
C ASP A 22 -5.90 9.39 -1.46
N GLY A 23 -5.94 10.41 -2.32
CA GLY A 23 -4.93 10.62 -3.35
C GLY A 23 -4.91 9.50 -4.42
N PRO A 24 -3.76 9.27 -5.08
CA PRO A 24 -3.63 8.25 -6.11
C PRO A 24 -3.95 6.83 -5.62
N GLU A 25 -3.49 6.47 -4.42
CA GLU A 25 -3.71 5.16 -3.80
C GLU A 25 -5.17 4.95 -3.42
N GLY A 26 -5.82 5.97 -2.84
CA GLY A 26 -7.25 5.95 -2.54
C GLY A 26 -8.11 5.78 -3.79
N ARG A 27 -7.78 6.49 -4.87
CA ARG A 27 -8.47 6.33 -6.16
C ARG A 27 -8.22 4.95 -6.77
N HIS A 28 -7.00 4.41 -6.65
CA HIS A 28 -6.72 3.04 -7.09
C HIS A 28 -7.57 2.03 -6.30
N ALA A 29 -7.69 2.20 -4.98
CA ALA A 29 -8.52 1.35 -4.13
C ALA A 29 -10.00 1.42 -4.49
N ALA A 30 -10.54 2.64 -4.58
CA ALA A 30 -11.95 2.91 -4.82
C ALA A 30 -12.40 2.60 -6.26
N THR A 31 -11.65 3.03 -7.26
CA THR A 31 -12.10 2.99 -8.67
C THR A 31 -11.54 1.78 -9.42
N VAL A 32 -10.26 1.44 -9.23
CA VAL A 32 -9.60 0.37 -10.00
C VAL A 32 -9.81 -0.98 -9.33
N ARG A 33 -9.46 -1.09 -8.05
CA ARG A 33 -9.71 -2.30 -7.25
C ARG A 33 -11.18 -2.44 -6.85
N ARG A 34 -11.96 -1.35 -6.88
CA ARG A 34 -13.39 -1.33 -6.55
C ARG A 34 -13.68 -1.95 -5.19
N MET A 35 -12.84 -1.62 -4.21
CA MET A 35 -12.93 -2.17 -2.86
C MET A 35 -14.25 -1.80 -2.20
N ARG A 36 -14.76 -2.68 -1.34
CA ARG A 36 -16.06 -2.54 -0.68
C ARG A 36 -15.93 -2.62 0.83
N ALA A 37 -16.93 -2.07 1.54
CA ALA A 37 -17.02 -2.21 2.98
C ALA A 37 -16.96 -3.69 3.42
N GLY A 38 -16.20 -3.96 4.48
CA GLY A 38 -15.91 -5.30 4.99
C GLY A 38 -14.74 -6.02 4.32
N GLU A 39 -14.26 -5.54 3.16
CA GLU A 39 -13.04 -6.08 2.55
C GLU A 39 -11.79 -5.59 3.29
N GLN A 40 -10.68 -6.29 3.08
CA GLN A 40 -9.43 -6.00 3.77
C GLN A 40 -8.30 -5.67 2.80
N LEU A 41 -7.42 -4.80 3.26
CA LEU A 41 -6.21 -4.41 2.55
C LEU A 41 -5.04 -4.22 3.53
N MET A 42 -3.85 -4.07 2.98
CA MET A 42 -2.65 -3.70 3.71
C MET A 42 -2.22 -2.28 3.34
N LEU A 43 -1.96 -1.44 4.34
CA LEU A 43 -1.18 -0.21 4.17
C LEU A 43 0.30 -0.49 4.46
N CYS A 44 1.19 0.10 3.67
CA CYS A 44 2.64 0.04 3.82
C CYS A 44 3.22 1.46 3.84
N ASP A 45 4.24 1.70 4.67
CA ASP A 45 4.95 2.99 4.74
C ASP A 45 6.24 3.04 3.90
N GLY A 46 6.57 1.95 3.20
CA GLY A 46 7.82 1.81 2.45
C GLY A 46 9.08 1.65 3.33
N ALA A 47 8.96 1.71 4.65
CA ALA A 47 10.05 1.62 5.64
C ALA A 47 9.93 0.37 6.55
N GLY A 48 9.21 -0.64 6.06
CA GLY A 48 8.95 -1.93 6.71
C GLY A 48 7.73 -1.94 7.64
N GLY A 49 7.04 -0.81 7.81
CA GLY A 49 5.77 -0.77 8.53
C GLY A 49 4.63 -1.32 7.68
N LEU A 50 3.77 -2.11 8.31
CA LEU A 50 2.60 -2.71 7.68
C LEU A 50 1.38 -2.61 8.59
N ALA A 51 0.23 -2.19 8.06
CA ALA A 51 -1.04 -2.18 8.78
C ALA A 51 -2.10 -2.96 8.01
N ARG A 52 -2.72 -3.95 8.65
CA ARG A 52 -3.90 -4.63 8.12
C ARG A 52 -5.12 -3.80 8.46
N CYS A 53 -5.89 -3.45 7.44
CA CYS A 53 -7.06 -2.60 7.56
C CYS A 53 -8.30 -3.28 6.99
N GLU A 54 -9.45 -2.92 7.54
CA GLU A 54 -10.77 -3.23 7.01
C GLU A 54 -11.36 -1.96 6.40
N VAL A 55 -11.95 -2.07 5.22
CA VAL A 55 -12.69 -0.98 4.59
C VAL A 55 -13.99 -0.77 5.37
N VAL A 56 -14.16 0.42 5.93
CA VAL A 56 -15.38 0.85 6.61
C VAL A 56 -16.38 1.37 5.58
N ALA A 57 -15.91 2.21 4.66
CA ALA A 57 -16.70 2.76 3.57
C ALA A 57 -15.83 2.99 2.34
N ALA A 58 -16.42 2.80 1.16
CA ALA A 58 -15.78 3.12 -0.10
C ALA A 58 -16.54 4.28 -0.76
N HIS A 59 -15.81 5.31 -1.14
CA HIS A 59 -16.33 6.47 -1.84
C HIS A 59 -15.83 6.47 -3.28
N ARG A 60 -16.12 7.52 -4.05
CA ARG A 60 -15.73 7.58 -5.47
C ARG A 60 -14.21 7.57 -5.66
N ASP A 61 -13.47 8.25 -4.79
CA ASP A 61 -12.06 8.58 -4.98
C ASP A 61 -11.18 8.37 -3.73
N PHE A 62 -11.76 7.86 -2.65
CA PHE A 62 -11.05 7.46 -1.44
C PHE A 62 -11.78 6.31 -0.73
N VAL A 63 -11.11 5.67 0.23
CA VAL A 63 -11.70 4.68 1.12
C VAL A 63 -11.43 5.02 2.57
N GLU A 64 -12.42 4.81 3.42
CA GLU A 64 -12.28 4.88 4.88
C GLU A 64 -11.94 3.52 5.42
N LEU A 65 -10.95 3.46 6.30
CA LEU A 65 -10.32 2.25 6.78
C LEU A 65 -10.29 2.24 8.30
N ARG A 66 -10.50 1.07 8.90
CA ARG A 66 -10.19 0.81 10.31
C ARG A 66 -8.95 -0.05 10.40
N VAL A 67 -7.96 0.40 11.18
CA VAL A 67 -6.73 -0.36 11.40
C VAL A 67 -7.01 -1.52 12.36
N LEU A 68 -6.80 -2.76 11.91
CA LEU A 68 -7.00 -3.96 12.72
C LEU A 68 -5.73 -4.34 13.48
N LEU A 69 -4.59 -4.29 12.80
CA LEU A 69 -3.28 -4.70 13.32
C LEU A 69 -2.20 -3.88 12.65
N ARG A 70 -1.17 -3.51 13.40
CA ARG A 70 0.09 -2.99 12.87
C ARG A 70 1.22 -3.94 13.21
N ARG A 71 2.10 -4.18 12.24
CA ARG A 71 3.33 -4.95 12.42
C ARG A 71 4.49 -4.24 11.74
N ARG A 72 5.70 -4.69 12.04
CA ARG A 72 6.90 -4.29 11.33
C ARG A 72 7.55 -5.51 10.73
N GLU A 73 7.84 -5.44 9.44
CA GLU A 73 8.63 -6.42 8.74
C GLU A 73 10.11 -5.99 8.83
N PRO A 74 11.02 -6.83 9.37
CA PRO A 74 12.43 -6.53 9.36
C PRO A 74 12.96 -6.47 7.93
N ALA A 75 13.94 -5.59 7.69
CA ALA A 75 14.62 -5.57 6.40
C ALA A 75 15.34 -6.91 6.15
N PRO A 76 15.37 -7.42 4.90
CA PRO A 76 16.14 -8.62 4.57
C PRO A 76 17.61 -8.46 4.95
N ALA A 77 18.24 -9.55 5.40
CA ALA A 77 19.66 -9.54 5.75
C ALA A 77 20.56 -9.27 4.53
N LEU A 78 20.18 -9.77 3.36
CA LEU A 78 20.86 -9.47 2.10
C LEU A 78 20.49 -8.08 1.61
N ARG A 79 21.50 -7.24 1.37
CA ARG A 79 21.36 -5.95 0.72
C ARG A 79 21.95 -6.02 -0.68
N VAL A 80 21.12 -5.74 -1.68
CA VAL A 80 21.55 -5.64 -3.08
C VAL A 80 21.50 -4.17 -3.49
N THR A 81 22.57 -3.68 -4.09
CA THR A 81 22.61 -2.34 -4.69
C THR A 81 22.72 -2.51 -6.20
N LEU A 82 21.74 -1.98 -6.93
CA LEU A 82 21.75 -1.97 -8.39
C LEU A 82 22.27 -0.62 -8.89
N ALA A 83 23.34 -0.64 -9.69
CA ALA A 83 23.88 0.54 -10.37
C ALA A 83 23.57 0.43 -11.86
N GLN A 84 22.46 1.04 -12.29
CA GLN A 84 21.98 0.99 -13.68
C GLN A 84 22.51 2.19 -14.48
N ALA A 85 23.13 1.92 -15.63
CA ALA A 85 23.50 2.98 -16.58
C ALA A 85 22.24 3.61 -17.22
N LEU A 86 22.28 4.91 -17.50
CA LEU A 86 21.16 5.59 -18.15
C LEU A 86 20.96 5.05 -19.58
N LEU A 87 19.78 4.47 -19.81
CA LEU A 87 19.39 3.96 -21.11
C LEU A 87 18.71 5.07 -21.92
N LYS A 88 18.81 4.97 -23.24
CA LYS A 88 18.03 5.82 -24.15
C LYS A 88 16.60 5.28 -24.26
N GLY A 89 15.63 6.18 -24.24
CA GLY A 89 14.21 5.83 -24.39
C GLY A 89 13.61 5.26 -23.10
N ASP A 90 12.57 4.46 -23.25
CA ASP A 90 11.73 3.86 -22.20
C ASP A 90 12.30 2.57 -21.60
N ARG A 91 13.44 2.07 -22.10
CA ARG A 91 14.06 0.82 -21.63
C ARG A 91 14.52 0.84 -20.16
N GLY A 92 14.51 2.00 -19.51
CA GLY A 92 14.85 2.15 -18.09
C GLY A 92 13.78 1.58 -17.15
N GLU A 93 12.50 1.59 -17.54
CA GLU A 93 11.39 1.16 -16.67
C GLU A 93 11.45 -0.35 -16.38
N LEU A 94 11.85 -1.15 -17.38
CA LEU A 94 12.07 -2.59 -17.24
C LEU A 94 13.16 -2.99 -16.24
N ALA A 95 14.01 -2.05 -15.81
CA ALA A 95 15.03 -2.33 -14.79
C ALA A 95 14.48 -2.21 -13.35
N VAL A 96 13.29 -1.64 -13.18
CA VAL A 96 12.65 -1.37 -11.88
C VAL A 96 11.41 -2.25 -11.66
N GLU A 97 10.64 -2.54 -12.71
CA GLU A 97 9.48 -3.46 -12.67
C GLU A 97 9.86 -4.93 -12.48
#